data_AF-A0AAN1QLN3-F1
#
_entry.id   AF-A0AAN1QLN3-F1
#
_cell.length_a   1.000
_cell.length_b   1.000
_cell.length_c   1.000
_cell.angle_alpha   90.00
_cell.angle_beta   90.00
_cell.angle_gamma   90.00
#
_symmetry.space_group_name_H-M   'P 1'
#
loop_
_entity.id
_entity.type
_entity.pdbx_description
1 polymer ?
#
loop_
_entity_poly.entity_id
_entity_poly.type
_entity_poly.pdbx_seq_one_letter_code
_entity_poly.pdbx_strand_id
1 'polypeptide(L)'
;MGRLVSLEIVTPIEQAPALFELIIQKTTPSTEPELRSILATKTAPPDICLCFVVALDEVVKTLDTQAIEQTDHVAIGCVWTAFRFGDRYLLTSATSSYSAMAKAFEESQSIQSLFTDIAQQSASEALFLLDDWNQSQLLWRSDRPMIQNDKEYSNPVDRLCQEIMMPFSSTQDRRN
;
A
#
# COMPACT_ATOMS: atom_id res chain seq x y z
N MET A 1 -12.13 -13.84 -16.30
CA MET A 1 -10.82 -13.32 -15.86
C MET A 1 -11.02 -12.83 -14.43
N GLY A 2 -10.17 -13.23 -13.49
CA GLY A 2 -10.33 -12.79 -12.10
C GLY A 2 -10.00 -11.30 -11.99
N ARG A 3 -10.85 -10.55 -11.30
CA ARG A 3 -10.61 -9.13 -10.97
C ARG A 3 -9.56 -9.04 -9.87
N LEU A 4 -8.62 -8.10 -10.01
CA LEU A 4 -7.61 -7.77 -9.01
C LEU A 4 -7.68 -6.28 -8.67
N VAL A 5 -7.39 -5.94 -7.42
CA VAL A 5 -7.33 -4.58 -6.92
C VAL A 5 -6.06 -4.45 -6.08
N SER A 6 -5.40 -3.30 -6.18
CA SER A 6 -4.17 -2.99 -5.45
C SER A 6 -4.34 -1.76 -4.58
N LEU A 7 -3.76 -1.81 -3.37
CA LEU A 7 -3.53 -0.65 -2.53
C LEU A 7 -2.07 -0.23 -2.68
N GLU A 8 -1.83 1.01 -3.08
CA GLU A 8 -0.47 1.51 -3.35
C GLU A 8 -0.12 2.67 -2.43
N ILE A 9 0.96 2.49 -1.65
CA ILE A 9 1.52 3.51 -0.77
C ILE A 9 2.76 4.11 -1.43
N VAL A 10 2.77 5.43 -1.57
CA VAL A 10 3.93 6.21 -2.02
C VAL A 10 4.63 6.78 -0.80
N THR A 11 5.83 6.29 -0.51
CA THR A 11 6.59 6.66 0.69
C THR A 11 7.90 7.32 0.30
N PRO A 12 8.29 8.47 0.90
CA PRO A 12 9.64 9.01 0.73
C PRO A 12 10.68 7.98 1.15
N ILE A 13 11.76 7.83 0.39
CA ILE A 13 12.75 6.75 0.56
C ILE A 13 13.40 6.77 1.94
N GLU A 14 13.54 7.95 2.54
CA GLU A 14 14.06 8.15 3.89
C GLU A 14 13.12 7.62 4.99
N GLN A 15 11.83 7.48 4.68
CA GLN A 15 10.80 6.92 5.57
C GLN A 15 10.57 5.43 5.35
N ALA A 16 11.27 4.79 4.41
CA ALA A 16 11.16 3.35 4.18
C ALA A 16 11.32 2.51 5.48
N PRO A 17 12.28 2.79 6.39
CA PRO A 17 12.36 2.05 7.65
C PRO A 17 11.08 2.11 8.49
N ALA A 18 10.44 3.29 8.59
CA ALA A 18 9.20 3.45 9.36
C ALA A 18 8.04 2.67 8.73
N LEU A 19 7.93 2.69 7.39
CA LEU A 19 6.95 1.89 6.67
C LEU A 19 7.13 0.40 6.92
N PHE A 20 8.36 -0.11 6.80
CA PHE A 20 8.64 -1.53 7.00
C PHE A 20 8.34 -1.99 8.43
N GLU A 21 8.67 -1.20 9.45
CA GLU A 21 8.31 -1.53 10.83
C GLU A 21 6.80 -1.61 11.03
N LEU A 22 6.02 -0.72 10.41
CA LEU A 22 4.56 -0.77 10.48
C LEU A 22 4.00 -1.99 9.74
N ILE A 23 4.52 -2.33 8.55
CA ILE A 23 4.10 -3.54 7.82
C ILE A 23 4.43 -4.79 8.65
N ILE A 24 5.61 -4.87 9.27
CA ILE A 24 5.98 -5.98 10.16
C ILE A 24 4.99 -6.10 11.33
N GLN A 25 4.64 -4.98 11.99
CA GLN A 25 3.69 -4.97 13.10
C GLN A 25 2.26 -5.35 12.70
N LYS A 26 1.89 -5.12 11.44
CA LYS A 26 0.56 -5.38 10.88
C LYS A 26 0.46 -6.69 10.10
N THR A 27 1.52 -7.48 10.09
CA THR A 27 1.55 -8.79 9.43
C THR A 27 1.87 -9.91 10.41
N THR A 28 1.66 -11.15 9.99
CA THR A 28 2.02 -12.32 10.81
C THR A 28 3.54 -12.45 11.00
N PRO A 29 4.05 -12.91 12.16
CA PRO A 29 5.50 -12.93 12.45
C PRO A 29 6.37 -13.72 11.46
N SER A 30 5.80 -14.66 10.71
CA SER A 30 6.54 -15.50 9.75
C SER A 30 7.17 -14.70 8.60
N THR A 31 6.66 -13.51 8.28
CA THR A 31 7.15 -12.67 7.17
C THR A 31 8.20 -11.65 7.60
N GLU A 32 8.43 -11.47 8.91
CA GLU A 32 9.36 -10.48 9.44
C GLU A 32 10.81 -10.64 8.92
N PRO A 33 11.42 -11.85 8.90
CA PRO A 33 12.80 -12.00 8.45
C PRO A 33 13.01 -11.55 6.99
N GLU A 34 12.03 -11.83 6.13
CA GLU A 34 12.06 -11.45 4.72
C GLU A 34 11.95 -9.93 4.57
N LEU A 35 10.99 -9.30 5.25
CA LEU A 35 10.80 -7.84 5.25
C LEU A 35 12.05 -7.10 5.75
N ARG A 36 12.68 -7.60 6.81
CA ARG A 36 13.95 -7.03 7.33
C ARG A 36 15.09 -7.16 6.34
N SER A 37 15.16 -8.28 5.62
CA SER A 37 16.17 -8.50 4.57
C SER A 37 15.99 -7.54 3.39
N ILE A 38 14.75 -7.34 2.95
CA ILE A 38 14.42 -6.38 1.89
C ILE A 38 14.83 -4.96 2.31
N LEU A 39 14.48 -4.54 3.53
CA LEU A 39 14.86 -3.21 4.02
C LEU A 39 16.39 -3.02 4.06
N ALA A 40 17.13 -4.04 4.51
CA ALA A 40 18.59 -3.97 4.62
C ALA A 40 19.30 -3.94 3.26
N THR A 41 18.78 -4.69 2.27
CA THR A 41 19.41 -4.84 0.95
C THR A 41 18.85 -3.89 -0.09
N LYS A 42 17.70 -3.25 0.18
CA LYS A 42 16.88 -2.51 -0.78
C LYS A 42 16.60 -3.30 -2.05
N THR A 43 16.55 -4.62 -1.93
CA THR A 43 16.31 -5.56 -3.01
C THR A 43 15.14 -6.42 -2.61
N ALA A 44 14.05 -6.35 -3.38
CA ALA A 44 12.86 -7.15 -3.16
C ALA A 44 12.68 -8.15 -4.30
N PRO A 45 12.14 -9.35 -4.03
CA PRO A 45 11.59 -10.19 -5.09
C PRO A 45 10.39 -9.46 -5.75
N PRO A 46 9.93 -9.92 -6.93
CA PRO A 46 8.82 -9.27 -7.64
C PRO A 46 7.56 -9.11 -6.78
N ASP A 47 7.17 -10.17 -6.05
CA ASP A 47 6.05 -10.17 -5.12
C ASP A 47 6.36 -11.10 -3.94
N ILE A 48 5.92 -10.71 -2.74
CA ILE A 48 5.88 -11.56 -1.55
C ILE A 48 4.44 -11.71 -1.05
N CYS A 49 4.07 -12.89 -0.57
CA CYS A 49 2.73 -13.14 -0.04
C CYS A 49 2.72 -12.73 1.46
N LEU A 50 2.09 -11.60 1.79
CA LEU A 50 1.93 -11.14 3.16
C LEU A 50 0.53 -11.50 3.71
N CYS A 51 0.46 -11.77 5.00
CA CYS A 51 -0.80 -11.96 5.72
C CYS A 51 -0.99 -10.78 6.68
N PHE A 52 -1.93 -9.89 6.37
CA PHE A 52 -2.20 -8.70 7.18
C PHE A 52 -3.23 -8.99 8.26
N VAL A 53 -3.00 -8.48 9.47
CA VAL A 53 -3.96 -8.57 10.58
C VAL A 53 -4.90 -7.38 10.51
N VAL A 54 -6.18 -7.64 10.22
CA VAL A 54 -7.23 -6.63 10.05
C VAL A 54 -8.30 -6.79 11.11
N ALA A 55 -8.94 -5.68 11.48
CA ALA A 55 -10.13 -5.72 12.32
C ALA A 55 -11.30 -6.37 11.57
N LEU A 56 -12.16 -7.09 12.28
CA LEU A 56 -13.37 -7.67 11.70
C LEU A 56 -14.38 -6.58 11.34
N ASP A 57 -14.87 -6.61 10.10
CA ASP A 57 -16.06 -5.89 9.66
C ASP A 57 -16.99 -6.84 8.87
N GLU A 58 -18.17 -6.37 8.48
CA GLU A 58 -19.15 -7.22 7.77
C GLU A 58 -18.62 -7.77 6.44
N VAL A 59 -17.71 -7.07 5.76
CA VAL A 59 -17.11 -7.54 4.51
C VAL A 59 -16.05 -8.61 4.80
N VAL A 60 -15.16 -8.34 5.75
CA VAL A 60 -14.09 -9.26 6.16
C VAL A 60 -14.65 -10.57 6.69
N LYS A 61 -15.77 -10.55 7.43
CA LYS A 61 -16.47 -11.76 7.92
C LYS A 61 -16.97 -12.68 6.79
N THR A 62 -17.14 -12.16 5.58
CA THR A 62 -17.59 -12.96 4.42
C THR A 62 -16.42 -13.57 3.64
N LEU A 63 -15.19 -13.16 3.94
CA LEU A 63 -14.01 -13.75 3.32
C LEU A 63 -13.80 -15.15 3.88
N ASP A 64 -13.68 -16.13 2.98
CA ASP A 64 -13.18 -17.45 3.32
C ASP A 64 -11.68 -17.36 3.60
N THR A 65 -11.34 -16.96 4.83
CA THR A 65 -9.96 -16.90 5.28
C THR A 65 -9.60 -18.23 5.95
N GLN A 66 -8.52 -18.88 5.51
CA GLN A 66 -7.97 -20.05 6.23
C GLN A 66 -7.23 -19.65 7.52
N ALA A 67 -7.59 -18.51 8.12
CA ALA A 67 -6.77 -17.80 9.07
C ALA A 67 -7.19 -18.04 10.52
N ILE A 68 -6.27 -17.68 11.42
CA ILE A 68 -6.50 -17.67 12.86
C ILE A 68 -7.40 -16.48 13.18
N GLU A 69 -8.69 -16.74 13.38
CA GLU A 69 -9.62 -15.76 13.94
C GLU A 69 -9.26 -15.49 15.40
N GLN A 70 -9.01 -14.22 15.72
CA GLN A 70 -9.08 -13.70 17.09
C GLN A 70 -10.45 -13.05 17.28
N THR A 71 -10.86 -12.80 18.52
CA THR A 71 -12.20 -12.29 18.85
C THR A 71 -12.64 -11.08 17.99
N ASP A 72 -11.70 -10.17 17.69
CA ASP A 72 -12.00 -8.91 16.96
C ASP A 72 -11.14 -8.72 15.69
N HIS A 73 -10.27 -9.67 15.35
CA HIS A 73 -9.30 -9.53 14.27
C HIS A 73 -9.13 -10.84 13.50
N VAL A 74 -8.78 -10.73 12.22
CA VAL A 74 -8.43 -11.88 11.37
C VAL A 74 -7.20 -11.56 10.55
N ALA A 75 -6.35 -12.56 10.32
CA ALA A 75 -5.27 -12.44 9.35
C ALA A 75 -5.83 -12.69 7.95
N ILE A 76 -5.93 -11.68 7.09
CA ILE A 76 -6.31 -11.91 5.69
C ILE A 76 -5.13 -12.52 4.93
N GLY A 77 -5.32 -13.76 4.50
CA GLY A 77 -4.28 -14.57 3.87
C GLY A 77 -4.00 -14.19 2.41
N CYS A 78 -2.71 -14.19 2.09
CA CYS A 78 -2.06 -13.92 0.80
C CYS A 78 -2.48 -12.64 0.07
N VAL A 79 -1.93 -11.52 0.54
CA VAL A 79 -1.85 -10.25 -0.20
C VAL A 79 -0.49 -10.18 -0.90
N TRP A 80 -0.49 -10.17 -2.24
CA TRP A 80 0.74 -10.06 -3.03
C TRP A 80 1.32 -8.66 -2.90
N THR A 81 2.45 -8.56 -2.22
CA THR A 81 3.09 -7.29 -1.89
C THR A 81 4.39 -7.12 -2.67
N ALA A 82 4.51 -6.01 -3.38
CA ALA A 82 5.71 -5.63 -4.12
C ALA A 82 6.32 -4.36 -3.53
N PHE A 83 7.65 -4.29 -3.52
CA PHE A 83 8.41 -3.10 -3.09
C PHE A 83 9.32 -2.65 -4.22
N ARG A 84 9.12 -1.42 -4.71
CA ARG A 84 9.94 -0.83 -5.78
C ARG A 84 10.67 0.38 -5.23
N PHE A 85 11.99 0.28 -5.15
CA PHE A 85 12.86 1.33 -4.65
C PHE A 85 13.29 2.26 -5.80
N GLY A 86 12.85 3.52 -5.73
CA GLY A 86 13.36 4.63 -6.52
C GLY A 86 14.51 5.35 -5.82
N ASP A 87 14.93 6.48 -6.38
CA ASP A 87 15.97 7.31 -5.75
C ASP A 87 15.36 8.21 -4.67
N ARG A 88 14.08 8.57 -4.81
CA ARG A 88 13.34 9.44 -3.88
C ARG A 88 12.17 8.76 -3.22
N TYR A 89 11.55 7.80 -3.90
CA TYR A 89 10.35 7.15 -3.42
C TYR A 89 10.52 5.63 -3.31
N LEU A 90 9.81 5.05 -2.36
CA LEU A 90 9.45 3.65 -2.32
C LEU A 90 7.97 3.54 -2.71
N LEU A 91 7.68 2.76 -3.74
CA LEU A 91 6.32 2.33 -4.05
C LEU A 91 6.09 0.96 -3.43
N THR A 92 5.08 0.87 -2.56
CA THR A 92 4.64 -0.40 -1.98
C THR A 92 3.25 -0.71 -2.51
N SER A 93 3.11 -1.81 -3.25
CA SER A 93 1.84 -2.24 -3.83
C SER A 93 1.38 -3.50 -3.12
N ALA A 94 0.19 -3.49 -2.54
CA ALA A 94 -0.48 -4.64 -1.93
C ALA A 94 -1.66 -5.04 -2.82
N THR A 95 -1.56 -6.19 -3.50
CA THR A 95 -2.51 -6.65 -4.51
C THR A 95 -3.30 -7.84 -4.01
N SER A 96 -4.63 -7.78 -4.19
CA SER A 96 -5.53 -8.88 -3.87
C SER A 96 -5.13 -10.15 -4.64
N SER A 97 -5.15 -11.33 -4.02
CA SER A 97 -4.81 -12.59 -4.69
C SER A 97 -5.98 -13.21 -5.47
N TYR A 98 -7.22 -12.80 -5.23
CA TYR A 98 -8.43 -13.30 -5.88
C TYR A 98 -9.58 -12.29 -5.77
N SER A 99 -10.66 -12.51 -6.54
CA SER A 99 -11.71 -11.50 -6.73
C SER A 99 -12.54 -11.16 -5.50
N ALA A 100 -12.74 -12.08 -4.56
CA ALA A 100 -13.40 -11.76 -3.29
C ALA A 100 -12.50 -10.89 -2.39
N MET A 101 -11.19 -11.11 -2.39
CA MET A 101 -10.24 -10.19 -1.73
C MET A 101 -10.21 -8.83 -2.44
N ALA A 102 -10.28 -8.80 -3.77
CA ALA A 102 -10.36 -7.56 -4.54
C ALA A 102 -11.58 -6.73 -4.10
N LYS A 103 -12.76 -7.37 -4.02
CA LYS A 103 -13.97 -6.74 -3.49
C LYS A 103 -13.81 -6.24 -2.05
N ALA A 104 -13.13 -7.02 -1.21
CA ALA A 104 -12.86 -6.59 0.17
C ALA A 104 -11.95 -5.35 0.23
N PHE A 105 -10.95 -5.23 -0.65
CA PHE A 105 -10.10 -4.03 -0.71
C PHE A 105 -10.92 -2.77 -1.05
N GLU A 106 -11.97 -2.92 -1.85
CA GLU A 106 -12.86 -1.82 -2.27
C GLU A 106 -13.92 -1.46 -1.22
N GLU A 107 -14.43 -2.46 -0.49
CA GLU A 107 -15.63 -2.30 0.34
C GLU A 107 -15.35 -2.35 1.85
N SER A 108 -14.26 -2.99 2.28
CA SER A 108 -13.92 -3.11 3.71
C SER A 108 -13.29 -1.82 4.23
N GLN A 109 -14.01 -1.17 5.14
CA GLN A 109 -13.46 -0.04 5.89
C GLN A 109 -12.28 -0.48 6.75
N SER A 110 -12.28 -1.69 7.32
CA SER A 110 -11.17 -2.19 8.14
C SER A 110 -9.88 -2.35 7.33
N ILE A 111 -9.95 -2.89 6.12
CA ILE A 111 -8.78 -3.01 5.23
C ILE A 111 -8.29 -1.62 4.84
N GLN A 112 -9.16 -0.75 4.32
CA GLN A 112 -8.74 0.59 3.89
C GLN A 112 -8.18 1.43 5.05
N SER A 113 -8.76 1.31 6.25
CA SER A 113 -8.26 1.98 7.46
C SER A 113 -6.89 1.45 7.85
N LEU A 114 -6.66 0.14 7.80
CA LEU A 114 -5.35 -0.44 8.08
C LEU A 114 -4.25 0.15 7.19
N PHE A 115 -4.47 0.18 5.87
CA PHE A 115 -3.48 0.72 4.95
C PHE A 115 -3.35 2.24 5.07
N THR A 116 -4.44 2.94 5.37
CA THR A 116 -4.41 4.38 5.66
C THR A 116 -3.58 4.67 6.91
N ASP A 117 -3.74 3.89 7.98
CA ASP A 117 -2.97 4.01 9.22
C ASP A 117 -1.48 3.75 8.97
N ILE A 118 -1.14 2.72 8.18
CA ILE A 118 0.24 2.43 7.78
C ILE A 118 0.82 3.63 7.02
N ALA A 119 0.10 4.16 6.02
CA ALA A 119 0.56 5.30 5.22
C ALA A 119 0.75 6.57 6.07
N GLN A 120 -0.20 6.87 6.96
CA GLN A 120 -0.14 8.02 7.86
C GLN A 120 1.04 7.93 8.83
N GLN A 121 1.17 6.82 9.55
CA GLN A 121 2.17 6.65 10.61
C GLN A 121 3.58 6.50 10.05
N SER A 122 3.73 5.97 8.83
CA SER A 122 5.01 5.89 8.12
C SER A 122 5.44 7.22 7.50
N ALA A 123 4.67 8.29 7.67
CA ALA A 123 4.93 9.57 7.00
C ALA A 123 5.01 9.45 5.47
N SER A 124 4.19 8.57 4.88
CA SER A 124 4.04 8.45 3.43
C SER A 124 3.37 9.69 2.83
N GLU A 125 3.47 9.87 1.52
CA GLU A 125 2.86 11.00 0.81
C GLU A 125 1.40 10.71 0.44
N ALA A 126 1.09 9.48 0.04
CA ALA A 126 -0.25 9.12 -0.42
C ALA A 126 -0.52 7.60 -0.36
N LEU A 127 -1.81 7.27 -0.35
CA LEU A 127 -2.36 5.93 -0.52
C LEU A 127 -3.44 5.95 -1.61
N PHE A 128 -3.35 5.01 -2.55
CA PHE A 128 -4.29 4.84 -3.65
C PHE A 128 -4.88 3.44 -3.65
N LEU A 129 -6.10 3.32 -4.19
CA LEU A 129 -6.72 2.08 -4.62
C LEU A 129 -6.69 2.05 -6.14
N LEU A 130 -6.16 0.99 -6.74
CA LEU A 130 -6.06 0.79 -8.18
C LEU A 130 -6.85 -0.45 -8.58
N ASP A 131 -7.69 -0.32 -9.60
CA ASP A 131 -8.38 -1.47 -10.20
C ASP A 131 -7.55 -2.14 -11.31
N ASP A 132 -8.12 -3.19 -11.90
CA ASP A 132 -7.52 -3.97 -12.99
C ASP A 132 -7.39 -3.23 -14.33
N TRP A 133 -7.96 -2.02 -14.42
CA TRP A 133 -7.80 -1.09 -15.55
C TRP A 133 -6.85 0.07 -15.24
N ASN A 134 -6.13 0.01 -14.11
CA ASN A 134 -5.28 1.08 -13.58
C ASN A 134 -6.04 2.40 -13.33
N GLN A 135 -7.35 2.34 -13.08
CA GLN A 135 -8.05 3.51 -12.55
C GLN A 135 -7.68 3.67 -11.08
N SER A 136 -7.15 4.85 -10.75
CA SER A 136 -6.70 5.18 -9.40
C SER A 136 -7.74 6.00 -8.65
N GLN A 137 -8.11 5.54 -7.45
CA GLN A 137 -8.85 6.31 -6.46
C GLN A 137 -7.89 6.71 -5.33
N LEU A 138 -7.78 8.01 -5.04
CA LEU A 138 -7.06 8.48 -3.87
C LEU A 138 -7.86 8.16 -2.61
N LEU A 139 -7.27 7.38 -1.69
CA LEU A 139 -7.88 7.08 -0.40
C LEU A 139 -7.39 8.03 0.69
N TRP A 140 -6.11 8.39 0.64
CA TRP A 140 -5.51 9.29 1.62
C TRP A 140 -4.29 10.01 1.05
N ARG A 141 -4.05 11.26 1.50
CA ARG A 141 -2.88 12.07 1.17
C ARG A 141 -2.38 12.81 2.39
N SER A 142 -1.06 12.96 2.48
CA SER A 142 -0.40 13.78 3.49
C SER A 142 -0.60 15.27 3.22
N ASP A 143 -0.74 16.06 4.29
CA ASP A 143 -0.74 17.54 4.21
C ASP A 143 0.68 18.11 3.99
N ARG A 144 1.70 17.26 3.99
CA ARG A 144 3.09 17.68 3.79
C ARG A 144 3.29 18.13 2.34
N PRO A 145 4.07 19.21 2.11
CA PRO A 145 4.43 19.59 0.76
C PRO A 145 5.20 18.44 0.12
N MET A 146 4.77 18.01 -1.07
CA MET A 146 5.49 17.03 -1.87
C MET A 146 6.94 17.48 -2.09
N ILE A 147 7.85 16.52 -2.17
CA ILE A 147 9.25 16.79 -2.53
C ILE A 147 9.30 17.30 -3.98
N GLN A 148 9.12 18.61 -4.16
CA GLN A 148 9.34 19.29 -5.42
C GLN A 148 10.84 19.41 -5.65
N ASN A 149 11.34 18.81 -6.73
CA ASN A 149 12.74 19.00 -7.11
C ASN A 149 12.86 19.00 -8.63
N ASP A 150 13.40 20.09 -9.17
CA ASP A 150 13.57 20.44 -10.60
C ASP A 150 14.52 19.53 -11.39
N LYS A 151 14.97 18.41 -10.82
CA LYS A 151 15.84 17.45 -11.51
C LYS A 151 15.01 16.42 -12.24
N GLU A 152 15.24 16.29 -13.54
CA GLU A 152 14.69 15.25 -14.41
C GLU A 152 14.73 13.87 -13.73
N TYR A 153 13.58 13.20 -13.72
CA TYR A 153 13.41 11.87 -13.13
C TYR A 153 14.09 10.83 -14.02
N SER A 154 15.31 10.44 -13.63
CA SER A 154 16.05 9.36 -14.26
C SER A 154 15.56 7.99 -13.83
N ASN A 155 15.05 7.86 -12.59
CA ASN A 155 14.57 6.58 -12.06
C ASN A 155 13.11 6.32 -12.49
N PRO A 156 12.81 5.15 -13.10
CA PRO A 156 11.46 4.82 -13.55
C PRO A 156 10.42 4.72 -12.43
N VAL A 157 10.84 4.35 -11.21
CA VAL A 157 9.93 4.28 -10.05
C VAL A 157 9.51 5.68 -9.61
N ASP A 158 10.46 6.61 -9.54
CA ASP A 158 10.14 7.99 -9.16
C ASP A 158 9.17 8.62 -10.18
N ARG A 159 9.35 8.33 -11.48
CA ARG A 159 8.41 8.76 -12.53
C ARG A 159 7.02 8.14 -12.33
N LEU A 160 6.94 6.85 -12.07
CA LEU A 160 5.67 6.14 -11.81
C LEU A 160 4.94 6.75 -10.60
N CYS A 161 5.64 6.94 -9.49
CA CYS A 161 5.06 7.57 -8.30
C CYS A 161 4.48 8.95 -8.64
N GLN A 162 5.16 9.74 -9.47
CA GLN A 162 4.65 11.03 -9.89
C GLN A 162 3.43 10.94 -10.79
N GLU A 163 3.44 10.03 -11.78
CA GLU A 163 2.28 9.82 -12.64
C GLU A 163 1.03 9.45 -11.83
N ILE A 164 1.18 8.59 -10.82
CA ILE A 164 0.10 8.23 -9.89
C ILE A 164 -0.37 9.44 -9.07
N MET A 165 0.54 10.34 -8.67
CA MET A 165 0.22 11.54 -7.88
C MET A 165 -0.28 12.74 -8.72
N MET A 166 -0.03 12.78 -10.03
CA MET A 166 -0.36 13.91 -10.92
C MET A 166 -1.85 14.26 -11.10
N PRO A 167 -2.82 13.32 -11.15
CA PRO A 167 -4.24 13.69 -11.31
C PRO A 167 -4.79 14.54 -10.14
N PHE A 168 -4.06 14.64 -9.03
CA PHE A 168 -4.47 15.35 -7.83
C PHE A 168 -3.69 16.65 -7.59
N SER A 169 -2.89 17.10 -8.56
CA SER A 169 -1.98 18.25 -8.41
C SER A 169 -2.46 19.54 -9.09
N SER A 170 -3.69 19.62 -9.63
CA SER A 170 -4.09 20.78 -10.46
C SER A 170 -5.55 21.27 -10.42
N THR A 171 -6.33 21.01 -9.37
CA THR A 171 -7.73 21.51 -9.30
C THR A 171 -8.06 22.45 -8.14
N GLN A 172 -7.07 22.93 -7.39
CA GLN A 172 -7.30 23.87 -6.27
C GLN A 172 -6.38 25.10 -6.36
N ASP A 173 -6.45 25.84 -7.47
CA ASP A 173 -5.98 27.24 -7.49
C ASP A 173 -6.60 28.10 -8.60
N ARG A 174 -7.86 27.80 -8.98
CA ARG A 174 -8.65 28.65 -9.88
C ARG A 174 -10.07 28.84 -9.39
N ARG A 175 -10.23 29.55 -8.27
CA ARG A 175 -11.42 30.39 -8.03
C ARG A 175 -10.94 31.71 -7.43
N ASN A 176 -10.77 32.68 -8.33
CA ASN A 176 -10.90 34.10 -8.03
C ASN A 176 -12.34 34.40 -7.59
#